data_AF-A0A940DKL4-F1
#
_entry.id   AF-A0A940DKL4-F1
#
_cell.length_a   1.000
_cell.length_b   1.000
_cell.length_c   1.000
_cell.angle_alpha   90.00
_cell.angle_beta   90.00
_cell.angle_gamma   90.00
#
_symmetry.space_group_name_H-M   'P 1'
#
loop_
_entity.id
_entity.type
_entity.pdbx_description
1 polymer ?
#
loop_
_entity_poly.entity_id
_entity_poly.type
_entity_poly.pdbx_seq_one_letter_code
_entity_poly.pdbx_strand_id
1 'polypeptide(L)' 'MMKTLLITLLVTLVLLLVGVAAMGLRAIFVKGGKFPDIHIGSNREMRKRGITCASTQDREARKKK' A
#
# COMPACT_ATOMS: atom_id res chain seq x y z
N MET A 1 17.79 -31.18 18.26
CA MET A 1 18.24 -29.85 17.79
C MET A 1 17.81 -29.57 16.34
N MET A 2 18.22 -30.37 15.35
CA MET A 2 17.90 -30.13 13.93
C MET A 2 16.39 -30.14 13.60
N LYS A 3 15.61 -31.04 14.21
CA LYS A 3 14.16 -31.16 14.01
C LYS A 3 13.39 -29.88 14.36
N THR A 4 13.71 -29.26 15.50
CA THR A 4 13.05 -28.04 15.97
C THR A 4 13.37 -26.85 15.06
N LEU A 5 14.63 -26.73 14.62
CA LEU A 5 15.08 -25.68 13.70
C LEU A 5 14.30 -25.74 12.36
N LEU A 6 14.17 -26.93 11.78
CA LEU A 6 13.41 -27.14 10.55
C LEU A 6 11.94 -26.76 10.72
N ILE A 7 11.29 -27.17 11.81
CA ILE A 7 9.89 -26.82 12.09
C ILE A 7 9.75 -25.30 12.24
N THR A 8 10.65 -24.64 12.98
CA THR A 8 10.60 -23.18 13.15
C THR A 8 10.75 -22.45 11.82
N LEU A 9 11.67 -22.88 10.95
CA LEU A 9 11.84 -22.30 9.61
C LEU A 9 10.61 -22.48 8.72
N LEU A 10 9.97 -23.64 8.79
CA LEU A 10 8.79 -23.94 7.98
C LEU A 10 7.59 -23.10 8.44
N VAL A 11 7.40 -22.98 9.76
CA VAL A 11 6.33 -22.15 10.35
C VAL A 11 6.53 -20.67 10.03
N THR A 12 7.75 -20.13 10.14
CA THR A 12 8.01 -18.72 9.81
C THR A 12 7.82 -18.43 8.33
N LEU A 13 8.24 -19.34 7.45
CA LEU A 13 8.02 -19.22 6.01
C LEU A 13 6.53 -19.18 5.67
N VAL A 14 5.72 -20.07 6.26
CA VAL A 14 4.27 -20.09 6.06
C VAL A 14 3.64 -18.79 6.54
N LEU A 15 4.01 -18.30 7.73
CA LEU A 15 3.51 -17.03 8.27
C LEU A 15 3.83 -15.84 7.36
N LEU A 16 5.06 -15.76 6.83
CA LEU A 16 5.45 -14.71 5.89
C LEU A 16 4.63 -14.76 4.60
N LEU A 17 4.46 -15.95 4.03
CA LEU A 17 3.67 -16.13 2.81
C LEU A 17 2.21 -15.72 3.02
N VAL A 18 1.62 -16.10 4.16
CA VAL A 18 0.26 -15.68 4.53
C VAL A 18 0.17 -14.16 4.69
N GLY A 19 1.15 -13.52 5.32
CA GLY A 19 1.18 -12.06 5.48
C GLY A 19 1.24 -11.31 4.15
N VAL A 20 2.11 -11.74 3.24
CA VAL A 20 2.24 -11.15 1.90
C VAL A 20 0.97 -11.39 1.08
N ALA A 21 0.41 -12.61 1.14
CA ALA A 21 -0.84 -12.93 0.47
C ALA A 21 -1.99 -12.07 0.99
N ALA A 22 -2.10 -11.88 2.31
CA ALA A 22 -3.12 -11.05 2.96
C ALA A 22 -3.06 -9.58 2.49
N MET A 23 -1.86 -8.99 2.47
CA MET A 23 -1.62 -7.63 1.97
C MET A 23 -1.98 -7.48 0.49
N GLY A 24 -1.77 -8.52 -0.30
CA GLY A 24 -1.98 -8.54 -1.74
C GLY A 24 -3.28 -9.20 -2.21
N LEU A 25 -4.22 -9.58 -1.34
CA LEU A 25 -5.35 -10.45 -1.71
C LEU A 25 -6.10 -9.95 -2.95
N ARG A 26 -6.39 -8.64 -2.98
CA ARG A 26 -7.07 -8.02 -4.11
C ARG A 26 -6.21 -8.02 -5.37
N ALA A 27 -4.92 -7.76 -5.27
CA ALA A 27 -4.02 -7.75 -6.42
C ALA A 27 -3.73 -9.17 -6.97
N ILE A 28 -3.73 -10.19 -6.11
CA ILE A 28 -3.35 -11.57 -6.46
C ILE A 28 -4.57 -12.41 -6.87
N PHE A 29 -5.71 -12.30 -6.17
CA PHE A 29 -6.86 -13.19 -6.34
C PHE A 29 -8.02 -12.58 -7.13
N VAL A 30 -8.05 -11.27 -7.37
CA VAL A 30 -9.12 -10.61 -8.14
C VAL A 30 -8.65 -10.34 -9.57
N LYS A 31 -9.43 -10.79 -10.56
CA LYS A 31 -9.12 -10.54 -11.97
C LYS A 31 -9.21 -9.04 -12.28
N GLY A 32 -8.08 -8.42 -12.64
CA GLY A 32 -7.97 -6.97 -12.79
C GLY A 32 -7.75 -6.21 -11.48
N GLY A 33 -7.50 -6.92 -10.38
CA GLY A 33 -7.14 -6.34 -9.10
C GLY A 33 -5.83 -5.57 -9.19
N LYS A 34 -5.80 -4.39 -8.58
CA LYS A 34 -4.62 -3.52 -8.49
C LYS A 34 -4.49 -3.04 -7.06
N PHE A 35 -3.27 -2.68 -6.67
CA PHE A 35 -3.09 -1.93 -5.44
C PHE A 35 -3.84 -0.60 -5.52
N PRO A 36 -4.44 -0.13 -4.42
CA PRO A 36 -5.14 1.14 -4.39
C PRO A 36 -4.18 2.27 -4.79
N ASP A 37 -4.70 3.21 -5.57
CA ASP A 37 -3.94 4.40 -5.95
C ASP A 37 -3.72 5.28 -4.71
N ILE A 38 -2.45 5.45 -4.32
CA ILE A 38 -2.04 6.30 -3.18
C ILE A 38 -1.76 7.75 -3.59
N HIS A 39 -1.95 8.11 -4.85
CA HIS A 39 -1.79 9.48 -5.31
C HIS A 39 -2.98 10.34 -4.88
N ILE A 40 -2.69 11.30 -4.00
CA ILE A 40 -3.67 12.28 -3.53
C ILE A 40 -4.32 13.03 -4.71
N GLY A 41 -3.55 13.32 -5.76
CA GLY A 41 -4.00 14.06 -6.93
C GLY A 41 -5.02 13.34 -7.81
N SER A 42 -4.96 12.01 -7.90
CA SER A 42 -5.94 11.20 -8.65
C SER A 42 -7.22 10.93 -7.83
N ASN A 43 -7.17 11.11 -6.50
CA ASN A 43 -8.30 10.87 -5.63
C ASN A 43 -9.36 12.00 -5.71
N ARG A 44 -10.50 11.68 -6.35
CA ARG A 44 -11.64 12.60 -6.50
C ARG A 44 -12.19 13.11 -5.17
N GLU A 45 -12.22 12.27 -4.13
CA GLU A 45 -12.74 12.65 -2.81
C GLU A 45 -11.81 13.62 -2.08
N MET A 46 -10.49 13.45 -2.22
CA MET A 46 -9.52 14.39 -1.63
C MET A 46 -9.59 15.76 -2.33
N ARG A 47 -9.75 15.76 -3.66
CA ARG A 47 -9.96 16.98 -4.44
C ARG A 47 -11.23 17.73 -4.03
N LYS A 48 -12.34 17.03 -3.77
CA LYS A 48 -13.58 17.64 -3.26
C LYS A 48 -13.39 18.32 -1.90
N ARG A 49 -12.48 17.80 -1.07
CA ARG A 49 -12.12 18.38 0.24
C ARG A 49 -11.08 19.50 0.14
N GLY A 50 -10.62 19.85 -1.07
CA GLY A 50 -9.56 20.85 -1.27
C GLY A 50 -8.16 20.38 -0.87
N ILE A 51 -7.97 19.07 -0.63
CA ILE A 51 -6.67 18.52 -0.24
C ILE A 51 -5.87 18.22 -1.51
N THR A 52 -4.75 18.92 -1.68
CA THR A 52 -3.83 18.77 -2.82
C THR A 52 -2.45 18.28 -2.36
N CYS A 53 -1.60 17.82 -3.27
CA CYS A 53 -0.25 17.38 -2.92
C CYS A 53 0.62 18.55 -2.46
N ALA A 54 1.66 18.27 -1.67
CA ALA A 54 2.57 19.28 -1.12
C ALA A 54 3.15 20.23 -2.20
N SER A 55 3.51 19.70 -3.38
CA SER A 55 4.02 20.52 -4.49
C SER A 55 2.96 21.48 -5.07
N THR A 56 1.69 21.10 -5.06
CA THR A 56 0.59 21.97 -5.47
C THR A 56 0.36 23.05 -4.44
N GLN A 57 0.34 22.69 -3.15
CA GLN A 57 0.22 23.64 -2.03
C GLN A 57 1.36 24.66 -2.04
N ASP A 58 2.61 24.22 -2.24
CA ASP A 58 3.79 25.09 -2.34
C ASP A 58 3.68 26.07 -3.52
N ARG A 59 3.24 25.58 -4.68
CA ARG A 59 3.04 26.43 -5.87
C ARG A 59 1.95 27.48 -5.64
N GLU A 60 0.85 27.11 -4.99
CA GLU A 60 -0.22 28.04 -4.64
C GLU A 60 0.25 29.08 -3.61
N ALA A 61 1.00 28.67 -2.60
CA ALA A 61 1.59 29.57 -1.60
C ALA A 61 2.55 30.58 -2.24
N ARG A 62 3.40 30.14 -3.18
CA ARG A 62 4.31 31.03 -3.94
C ARG A 62 3.57 32.01 -4.84
N LYS A 63 2.40 31.65 -5.36
CA LYS A 63 1.56 32.53 -6.21
C LYS A 63 0.72 33.52 -5.42
N LYS A 64 0.43 33.23 -4.15
CA LYS A 64 -0.29 34.14 -3.25
C LYS A 64 0.60 35.22 -2.62
N LYS A 65 1.92 35.09 -2.77
CA LYS A 65 2.90 36.11 -2.40
C LYS A 65 3.06 37.12 -3.53
#